data_AF-A0A0M0JLJ6-F1
#
_entry.id   AF-A0A0M0JLJ6-F1
#
_cell.length_a   1.000
_cell.length_b   1.000
_cell.length_c   1.000
_cell.angle_alpha   90.00
_cell.angle_beta   90.00
_cell.angle_gamma   90.00
#
_symmetry.space_group_name_H-M   'P 1'
#
loop_
_entity.id
_entity.type
_entity.pdbx_description
1 polymer ?
#
loop_
_entity_poly.entity_id
_entity_poly.type
_entity_poly.pdbx_seq_one_letter_code
_entity_poly.pdbx_strand_id
1 'polypeptide(L)'
;MSDLAADGGAKFVRLKEEAGETMEFARLKADEAKALNETLQGDGPVYPKIVATLKFFQPCLRAIWSLLCCILPLYGALFRFLYFLYDWAPKKVITMVVGCVLCFFGGTYVVSLAAIEAFMRMGGERLWDDMVYVYEQVKLAGEATLKDEEEVVALALGTAAALKPTVNTFLAPVLSYVIDPSLHHWVSTIINTALNLLAMSFAWYLMAVVAAVYSGLKGGRMFADALFGLLAEYGLVACIPSETIRSLLEPSTSYADEVIAYSLAAFGIYTQIFSGFDIFFPLDIVLLPLTAIEWFLRYQLTFGSTTTTG
;
A
#
# COMPACT_ATOMS: atom_id res chain seq x y z
N MET A 1 47.43 -27.32 24.31
CA MET A 1 46.34 -27.56 25.30
C MET A 1 46.15 -26.41 26.29
N SER A 2 47.11 -25.49 26.48
CA SER A 2 46.94 -24.27 27.30
C SER A 2 46.00 -23.23 26.67
N ASP A 3 46.03 -23.08 25.35
CA ASP A 3 45.32 -21.98 24.67
C ASP A 3 43.80 -22.22 24.54
N LEU A 4 43.36 -23.49 24.52
CA LEU A 4 41.93 -23.84 24.54
C LEU A 4 41.27 -23.56 25.91
N ALA A 5 42.04 -23.62 27.00
CA ALA A 5 41.53 -23.31 28.33
C ALA A 5 41.40 -21.79 28.56
N ALA A 6 42.29 -21.00 27.94
CA ALA A 6 42.22 -19.54 27.96
C ALA A 6 41.01 -18.99 27.17
N ASP A 7 40.71 -19.57 26.01
CA ASP A 7 39.56 -19.18 25.16
C ASP A 7 38.22 -19.53 25.82
N GLY A 8 38.12 -20.71 26.46
CA GLY A 8 36.95 -21.09 27.25
C GLY A 8 36.69 -20.15 28.44
N GLY A 9 37.74 -19.69 29.11
CA GLY A 9 37.65 -18.72 30.20
C GLY A 9 37.15 -17.35 29.74
N ALA A 10 37.68 -16.83 28.63
CA ALA A 10 37.27 -15.55 28.06
C ALA A 10 35.80 -15.56 27.60
N LYS A 11 35.34 -16.67 27.02
CA LYS A 11 33.93 -16.85 26.62
C LYS A 11 32.98 -16.88 27.82
N PHE A 12 33.40 -17.50 28.92
CA PHE A 12 32.60 -17.56 30.16
C PHE A 12 32.46 -16.19 30.83
N VAL A 13 33.51 -15.35 30.76
CA VAL A 13 33.47 -13.98 31.28
C VAL A 13 32.49 -13.12 30.49
N ARG A 14 32.51 -13.17 29.15
CA ARG A 14 31.55 -12.43 28.30
C ARG A 14 30.11 -12.85 28.53
N LEU A 15 29.85 -14.15 28.64
CA LEU A 15 28.51 -14.65 28.95
C LEU A 15 28.01 -14.18 30.32
N LYS A 16 28.94 -13.99 31.28
CA LYS A 16 28.60 -13.48 32.62
C LYS A 16 28.32 -11.97 32.60
N GLU A 17 29.02 -11.21 31.77
CA GLU A 17 28.73 -9.78 31.53
C GLU A 17 27.39 -9.59 30.81
N GLU A 18 27.13 -10.32 29.72
CA GLU A 18 25.84 -10.28 29.00
C GLU A 18 24.66 -10.70 29.88
N ALA A 19 24.86 -11.73 30.72
CA ALA A 19 23.86 -12.15 31.72
C ALA A 19 23.66 -11.10 32.83
N GLY A 20 24.70 -10.34 33.16
CA GLY A 20 24.64 -9.23 34.12
C GLY A 20 23.83 -8.05 33.58
N GLU A 21 24.14 -7.61 32.35
CA GLU A 21 23.44 -6.51 31.68
C GLU A 21 21.96 -6.83 31.45
N THR A 22 21.63 -8.05 31.04
CA THR A 22 20.23 -8.48 30.89
C THR A 22 19.48 -8.50 32.22
N MET A 23 20.14 -8.87 33.33
CA MET A 23 19.54 -8.83 34.67
C MET A 23 19.35 -7.40 35.18
N GLU A 24 20.30 -6.50 34.90
CA GLU A 24 20.19 -5.09 35.29
C GLU A 24 19.08 -4.38 34.50
N PHE A 25 19.01 -4.61 33.19
CA PHE A 25 17.94 -4.11 32.34
C PHE A 25 16.56 -4.62 32.77
N ALA A 26 16.47 -5.88 33.20
CA ALA A 26 15.24 -6.45 33.74
C ALA A 26 14.81 -5.78 35.05
N ARG A 27 15.76 -5.41 35.92
CA ARG A 27 15.49 -4.67 37.17
C ARG A 27 15.01 -3.26 36.89
N LEU A 28 15.68 -2.53 35.98
CA LEU A 28 15.27 -1.19 35.58
C LEU A 28 13.84 -1.16 35.05
N LYS A 29 13.46 -2.12 34.19
CA LYS A 29 12.07 -2.25 33.73
C LYS A 29 11.08 -2.58 34.85
N ALA A 30 11.48 -3.37 35.84
CA ALA A 30 10.63 -3.68 36.97
C ALA A 30 10.41 -2.46 37.88
N ASP A 31 11.45 -1.65 38.09
CA ASP A 31 11.39 -0.42 38.87
C ASP A 31 10.57 0.67 38.13
N GLU A 32 10.74 0.83 36.82
CA GLU A 32 9.90 1.69 35.99
C GLU A 32 8.42 1.26 36.01
N ALA A 33 8.14 -0.04 35.89
CA ALA A 33 6.77 -0.55 35.98
C ALA A 33 6.15 -0.31 37.36
N LYS A 34 6.96 -0.34 38.43
CA LYS A 34 6.51 -0.04 39.79
C LYS A 34 6.25 1.46 39.98
N ALA A 35 7.15 2.33 39.52
CA ALA A 35 6.98 3.78 39.53
C ALA A 35 5.76 4.22 38.68
N LEU A 36 5.50 3.55 37.56
CA LEU A 36 4.31 3.77 36.75
C LEU A 36 3.04 3.35 37.50
N ASN A 37 3.06 2.22 38.22
CA ASN A 37 1.92 1.78 39.05
C ASN A 37 1.65 2.73 40.22
N GLU A 38 2.68 3.30 40.84
CA GLU A 38 2.54 4.27 41.92
C GLU A 38 2.02 5.62 41.40
N THR A 39 2.50 6.09 40.24
CA THR A 39 1.90 7.25 39.55
C THR A 39 0.49 6.98 39.04
N LEU A 40 0.16 5.72 38.70
CA LEU A 40 -1.19 5.30 38.36
C LEU A 40 -2.18 5.31 39.53
N GLN A 41 -1.68 5.32 40.77
CA GLN A 41 -2.49 5.35 41.99
C GLN A 41 -2.63 6.75 42.60
N GLY A 42 -1.97 7.78 42.02
CA GLY A 42 -2.09 9.16 42.47
C GLY A 42 -3.48 9.75 42.19
N ASP A 43 -4.16 10.22 43.24
CA ASP A 43 -5.51 10.83 43.22
C ASP A 43 -5.54 12.21 42.51
N GLY A 44 -5.29 12.24 41.21
CA GLY A 44 -5.58 13.40 40.35
C GLY A 44 -6.98 13.30 39.71
N PRO A 45 -7.73 14.40 39.49
CA PRO A 45 -9.11 14.37 38.97
C PRO A 45 -9.24 13.83 37.54
N VAL A 46 -8.13 13.73 36.81
CA VAL A 46 -8.05 13.26 35.41
C VAL A 46 -7.88 11.73 35.34
N TYR A 47 -7.24 11.14 36.35
CA TYR A 47 -6.82 9.75 36.38
C TYR A 47 -7.95 8.70 36.40
N PRO A 48 -8.99 8.83 37.25
CA PRO A 48 -10.02 7.80 37.37
C PRO A 48 -10.89 7.69 36.11
N LYS A 49 -11.05 8.80 35.35
CA LYS A 49 -11.83 8.81 34.09
C LYS A 49 -11.09 8.10 32.95
N ILE A 50 -9.78 8.24 32.86
CA ILE A 50 -8.96 7.54 31.86
C ILE A 50 -8.96 6.04 32.16
N VAL A 51 -8.75 5.65 33.43
CA VAL A 51 -8.74 4.25 33.84
C VAL A 51 -10.10 3.57 33.65
N ALA A 52 -11.20 4.27 33.94
CA ALA A 52 -12.56 3.75 33.69
C ALA A 52 -12.84 3.54 32.19
N THR A 53 -12.46 4.51 31.36
CA THR A 53 -12.57 4.41 29.90
C THR A 53 -11.70 3.27 29.35
N LEU A 54 -10.46 3.13 29.82
CA LEU A 54 -9.55 2.08 29.39
C LEU A 54 -10.06 0.67 29.79
N LYS A 55 -10.63 0.53 31.00
CA LYS A 55 -11.27 -0.71 31.46
C LYS A 55 -12.50 -1.08 30.62
N PHE A 56 -13.26 -0.09 30.18
CA PHE A 56 -14.38 -0.32 29.26
C PHE A 56 -13.91 -0.83 27.89
N PHE A 57 -12.80 -0.30 27.36
CA PHE A 57 -12.20 -0.75 26.10
C PHE A 57 -11.23 -1.94 26.22
N GLN A 58 -10.93 -2.39 27.45
CA GLN A 58 -10.02 -3.50 27.73
C GLN A 58 -10.32 -4.79 26.93
N PRO A 59 -11.57 -5.27 26.78
CA PRO A 59 -11.84 -6.46 25.96
C PRO A 59 -11.52 -6.22 24.47
N CYS A 60 -11.80 -5.04 23.94
CA CYS A 60 -11.46 -4.67 22.57
C CYS A 60 -9.94 -4.59 22.36
N LEU A 61 -9.23 -3.93 23.29
CA LEU A 61 -7.77 -3.83 23.24
C LEU A 61 -7.10 -5.21 23.34
N ARG A 62 -7.60 -6.09 24.20
CA ARG A 62 -7.09 -7.46 24.32
C ARG A 62 -7.37 -8.28 23.05
N ALA A 63 -8.55 -8.14 22.45
CA ALA A 63 -8.87 -8.81 21.19
C ALA A 63 -7.98 -8.32 20.05
N ILE A 64 -7.77 -7.01 19.92
CA ILE A 64 -6.86 -6.41 18.94
C ILE A 64 -5.43 -6.88 19.18
N TRP A 65 -4.95 -6.87 20.42
CA TRP A 65 -3.62 -7.36 20.77
C TRP A 65 -3.44 -8.84 20.46
N SER A 66 -4.43 -9.68 20.77
CA SER A 66 -4.42 -11.10 20.45
C SER A 66 -4.42 -11.34 18.94
N LEU A 67 -5.19 -10.56 18.19
CA LEU A 67 -5.22 -10.61 16.74
C LEU A 67 -3.87 -10.22 16.15
N LEU A 68 -3.27 -9.12 16.63
CA LEU A 68 -1.93 -8.68 16.23
C LEU A 68 -0.88 -9.76 16.53
N CYS A 69 -0.87 -10.36 17.72
CA CYS A 69 0.04 -11.45 18.06
C CYS A 69 -0.17 -12.72 17.24
N CYS A 70 -1.35 -12.94 16.67
CA CYS A 70 -1.63 -14.04 15.75
C CYS A 70 -1.19 -13.72 14.31
N ILE A 71 -1.38 -12.47 13.87
CA ILE A 71 -1.09 -12.01 12.52
C ILE A 71 0.42 -11.78 12.33
N LEU A 72 1.10 -11.15 13.29
CA LEU A 72 2.53 -10.85 13.21
C LEU A 72 3.43 -12.04 12.87
N PRO A 73 3.33 -13.21 13.54
CA PRO A 73 4.18 -14.35 13.22
C PRO A 73 3.87 -14.94 11.83
N LEU A 74 2.63 -14.85 11.37
CA LEU A 74 2.23 -15.26 10.03
C LEU A 74 2.89 -14.38 8.97
N TYR A 75 2.88 -13.06 9.15
CA TYR A 75 3.61 -12.13 8.29
C TYR A 75 5.13 -12.30 8.40
N GLY A 76 5.66 -12.59 9.59
CA GLY A 76 7.08 -12.88 9.77
C GLY A 76 7.52 -14.14 9.00
N ALA A 77 6.71 -15.20 9.02
CA ALA A 77 6.95 -16.42 8.25
C ALA A 77 6.84 -16.16 6.74
N LEU A 78 5.81 -15.42 6.32
CA LEU A 78 5.62 -15.02 4.92
C LEU A 78 6.78 -14.18 4.41
N PHE A 79 7.23 -13.18 5.17
CA PHE A 79 8.36 -12.33 4.81
C PHE A 79 9.65 -13.14 4.69
N ARG A 80 9.91 -14.06 5.63
CA ARG A 80 11.07 -14.96 5.56
C ARG A 80 11.01 -15.85 4.32
N PHE A 81 9.83 -16.35 3.97
CA PHE A 81 9.63 -17.14 2.75
C PHE A 81 9.85 -16.32 1.48
N LEU A 82 9.30 -15.11 1.41
CA LEU A 82 9.50 -14.20 0.28
C LEU A 82 10.97 -13.78 0.15
N TYR A 83 11.65 -13.50 1.25
CA TYR A 83 13.07 -13.17 1.27
C TYR A 83 13.93 -14.34 0.80
N PHE A 84 13.61 -15.56 1.24
CA PHE A 84 14.24 -16.78 0.73
C PHE A 84 14.05 -16.92 -0.78
N LEU A 85 12.83 -16.68 -1.27
CA LEU A 85 12.52 -16.75 -2.71
C LEU A 85 13.25 -15.66 -3.51
N TYR A 86 13.41 -14.47 -2.93
CA TYR A 86 14.18 -13.37 -3.51
C TYR A 86 15.67 -13.68 -3.63
N ASP A 87 16.30 -14.25 -2.60
CA ASP A 87 17.72 -14.60 -2.61
C ASP A 87 18.00 -15.82 -3.51
N TRP A 88 17.05 -16.75 -3.58
CA TRP A 88 17.15 -17.94 -4.42
C TRP A 88 16.96 -17.66 -5.92
N ALA A 89 16.07 -16.73 -6.29
CA ALA A 89 15.72 -16.52 -7.69
C ALA A 89 16.67 -15.53 -8.39
N PRO A 90 16.99 -15.75 -9.69
CA PRO A 90 17.72 -14.77 -10.49
C PRO A 90 16.99 -13.43 -10.53
N LYS A 91 17.74 -12.32 -10.48
CA LYS A 91 17.17 -10.96 -10.52
C LYS A 91 16.20 -10.74 -11.68
N LYS A 92 16.48 -11.33 -12.85
CA LYS A 92 15.61 -11.30 -14.03
C LYS A 92 14.25 -11.95 -13.76
N VAL A 93 14.21 -13.09 -13.07
CA VAL A 93 12.97 -13.78 -12.68
C VAL A 93 12.17 -12.92 -11.71
N ILE A 94 12.82 -12.27 -10.75
CA ILE A 94 12.14 -11.33 -9.85
C ILE A 94 11.56 -10.15 -10.62
N THR A 95 12.30 -9.55 -11.56
CA THR A 95 11.79 -8.47 -12.42
C THR A 95 10.58 -8.92 -13.25
N MET A 96 10.60 -10.16 -13.76
CA MET A 96 9.43 -10.73 -14.45
C MET A 96 8.22 -10.85 -13.52
N VAL A 97 8.40 -11.40 -12.31
CA VAL A 97 7.30 -11.56 -11.34
C VAL A 97 6.73 -10.19 -10.93
N VAL A 98 7.58 -9.20 -10.68
CA VAL A 98 7.16 -7.83 -10.38
C VAL A 98 6.42 -7.22 -11.58
N GLY A 99 6.90 -7.45 -12.80
CA GLY A 99 6.23 -7.03 -14.04
C GLY A 99 4.83 -7.63 -14.16
N CYS A 100 4.68 -8.94 -13.90
CA CYS A 100 3.38 -9.59 -13.86
C CYS A 100 2.49 -8.99 -12.77
N VAL A 101 2.98 -8.81 -11.54
CA VAL A 101 2.18 -8.23 -10.45
C VAL A 101 1.67 -6.84 -10.83
N LEU A 102 2.50 -6.00 -11.46
CA LEU A 102 2.06 -4.69 -11.98
C LEU A 102 1.02 -4.83 -13.10
N CYS A 103 1.15 -5.82 -14.00
CA CYS A 103 0.15 -6.11 -15.03
C CYS A 103 -1.21 -6.56 -14.51
N PHE A 104 -1.27 -7.24 -13.37
CA PHE A 104 -2.52 -7.82 -12.87
C PHE A 104 -3.12 -7.08 -11.67
N PHE A 105 -2.34 -6.26 -10.97
CA PHE A 105 -2.80 -5.60 -9.73
C PHE A 105 -2.45 -4.10 -9.65
N GLY A 106 -1.79 -3.54 -10.67
CA GLY A 106 -1.33 -2.16 -10.62
C GLY A 106 -2.45 -1.11 -10.56
N GLY A 107 -3.64 -1.40 -11.09
CA GLY A 107 -4.82 -0.54 -10.99
C GLY A 107 -5.52 -0.58 -9.63
N THR A 108 -5.26 -1.60 -8.80
CA THR A 108 -5.84 -1.67 -7.44
C THR A 108 -5.11 -0.73 -6.47
N TYR A 109 -3.79 -0.54 -6.66
CA TYR A 109 -2.91 0.23 -5.78
C TYR A 109 -2.45 1.55 -6.39
N VAL A 110 -3.38 2.29 -7.00
CA VAL A 110 -3.09 3.53 -7.73
C VAL A 110 -2.36 4.55 -6.88
N VAL A 111 -2.90 4.84 -5.69
CA VAL A 111 -2.41 5.95 -4.89
C VAL A 111 -1.07 5.61 -4.25
N SER A 112 -0.90 4.35 -3.84
CA SER A 112 0.36 3.84 -3.31
C SER A 112 1.44 3.84 -4.39
N LEU A 113 1.12 3.44 -5.63
CA LEU A 113 2.07 3.48 -6.75
C LEU A 113 2.39 4.92 -7.17
N ALA A 114 1.40 5.80 -7.24
CA ALA A 114 1.61 7.23 -7.51
C ALA A 114 2.50 7.88 -6.45
N ALA A 115 2.28 7.55 -5.17
CA ALA A 115 3.12 8.02 -4.07
C ALA A 115 4.57 7.54 -4.20
N ILE A 116 4.79 6.26 -4.54
CA ILE A 116 6.13 5.71 -4.77
C ILE A 116 6.79 6.38 -5.98
N GLU A 117 6.07 6.55 -7.09
CA GLU A 117 6.63 7.16 -8.30
C GLU A 117 6.92 8.65 -8.10
N ALA A 118 6.08 9.37 -7.38
CA ALA A 118 6.33 10.75 -6.97
C ALA A 118 7.56 10.84 -6.06
N PHE A 119 7.67 9.95 -5.08
CA PHE A 119 8.84 9.85 -4.20
C PHE A 119 10.13 9.65 -5.00
N MET A 120 10.12 8.73 -5.96
CA MET A 120 11.28 8.47 -6.82
C MET A 120 11.61 9.65 -7.74
N ARG A 121 10.60 10.35 -8.28
CA ARG A 121 10.80 11.54 -9.15
C ARG A 121 11.30 12.77 -8.39
N MET A 122 10.93 12.91 -7.12
CA MET A 122 11.31 14.07 -6.28
C MET A 122 12.68 13.91 -5.59
N GLY A 123 13.49 12.92 -5.99
CA GLY A 123 14.83 12.72 -5.44
C GLY A 123 14.87 11.77 -4.24
N GLY A 124 14.02 10.74 -4.21
CA GLY A 124 13.95 9.74 -3.14
C GLY A 124 15.28 9.07 -2.78
N GLU A 125 16.21 8.94 -3.73
CA GLU A 125 17.58 8.46 -3.45
C GLU A 125 18.36 9.42 -2.55
N ARG A 126 18.24 10.74 -2.76
CA ARG A 126 18.80 11.76 -1.86
C ARG A 126 18.01 11.87 -0.56
N LEU A 127 16.69 11.62 -0.59
CA LEU A 127 15.85 11.69 0.59
C LEU A 127 16.22 10.63 1.64
N TRP A 128 16.71 9.45 1.26
CA TRP A 128 17.20 8.47 2.25
C TRP A 128 18.43 8.97 3.01
N ASP A 129 19.32 9.69 2.34
CA ASP A 129 20.49 10.31 2.95
C ASP A 129 20.10 11.54 3.79
N ASP A 130 19.09 12.30 3.37
CA ASP A 130 18.61 13.51 4.03
C ASP A 130 17.54 13.25 5.12
N MET A 131 16.89 12.07 5.16
CA MET A 131 15.82 11.75 6.12
C MET A 131 16.29 11.73 7.57
N VAL A 132 17.58 11.43 7.77
CA VAL A 132 18.23 11.49 9.08
C VAL A 132 18.33 12.95 9.59
N TYR A 133 18.12 13.94 8.72
CA TYR A 133 18.27 15.37 9.03
C TYR A 133 16.96 16.20 8.99
N VAL A 134 15.92 15.80 8.24
CA VAL A 134 14.83 16.72 7.81
C VAL A 134 13.42 16.42 8.37
N TYR A 135 13.26 15.74 9.52
CA TYR A 135 11.93 15.44 10.11
C TYR A 135 11.02 16.69 10.32
N GLU A 136 11.57 17.91 10.38
CA GLU A 136 10.79 19.15 10.59
C GLU A 136 10.30 19.87 9.32
N GLN A 137 10.82 19.60 8.11
CA GLN A 137 10.46 20.39 6.91
C GLN A 137 9.37 19.78 6.02
N VAL A 138 8.85 18.61 6.38
CA VAL A 138 7.86 17.84 5.60
C VAL A 138 6.50 18.56 5.44
N LYS A 139 6.23 19.62 6.22
CA LYS A 139 4.94 20.33 6.19
C LYS A 139 4.69 21.17 4.92
N LEU A 140 5.69 21.44 4.09
CA LEU A 140 5.59 22.40 2.97
C LEU A 140 5.63 21.78 1.56
N ALA A 141 5.87 20.48 1.40
CA ALA A 141 6.09 19.85 0.09
C ALA A 141 4.86 19.09 -0.48
N GLY A 142 3.64 19.47 -0.08
CA GLY A 142 2.42 18.74 -0.42
C GLY A 142 1.70 19.13 -1.72
N GLU A 143 2.17 20.13 -2.47
CA GLU A 143 1.27 20.88 -3.37
C GLU A 143 1.39 20.58 -4.88
N ALA A 144 2.37 19.79 -5.34
CA ALA A 144 2.62 19.61 -6.78
C ALA A 144 2.05 18.31 -7.39
N THR A 145 1.98 17.22 -6.63
CA THR A 145 1.51 15.90 -7.12
C THR A 145 -0.01 15.73 -7.02
N LEU A 146 -0.63 16.51 -6.14
CA LEU A 146 -2.07 16.56 -5.98
C LEU A 146 -2.80 17.00 -7.26
N LYS A 147 -2.16 17.78 -8.15
CA LYS A 147 -2.83 18.42 -9.29
C LYS A 147 -3.49 17.47 -10.30
N ASP A 148 -2.89 16.33 -10.62
CA ASP A 148 -3.42 15.42 -11.66
C ASP A 148 -4.56 14.54 -11.13
N GLU A 149 -4.48 14.12 -9.86
CA GLU A 149 -5.52 13.31 -9.20
C GLU A 149 -6.66 14.18 -8.65
N GLU A 150 -6.35 15.39 -8.16
CA GLU A 150 -7.35 16.38 -7.76
C GLU A 150 -8.14 16.92 -8.95
N GLU A 151 -7.55 17.05 -10.14
CA GLU A 151 -8.30 17.50 -11.32
C GLU A 151 -9.42 16.52 -11.68
N VAL A 152 -9.17 15.20 -11.59
CA VAL A 152 -10.19 14.17 -11.86
C VAL A 152 -11.29 14.18 -10.79
N VAL A 153 -10.93 14.34 -9.52
CA VAL A 153 -11.89 14.45 -8.41
C VAL A 153 -12.69 15.76 -8.50
N ALA A 154 -12.05 16.87 -8.84
CA ALA A 154 -12.69 18.17 -9.04
C ALA A 154 -13.62 18.16 -10.24
N LEU A 155 -13.23 17.51 -11.35
CA LEU A 155 -14.08 17.30 -12.51
C LEU A 155 -15.31 16.47 -12.12
N ALA A 156 -15.12 15.39 -11.35
CA ALA A 156 -16.20 14.54 -10.88
C ALA A 156 -17.21 15.32 -10.01
N LEU A 157 -16.72 16.07 -9.01
CA LEU A 157 -17.54 16.95 -8.18
C LEU A 157 -18.22 18.06 -9.00
N GLY A 158 -17.56 18.56 -10.04
CA GLY A 158 -18.10 19.51 -11.00
C GLY A 158 -19.24 18.93 -11.84
N THR A 159 -19.09 17.72 -12.39
CA THR A 159 -20.17 16.99 -13.08
C THR A 159 -21.33 16.68 -12.15
N ALA A 160 -21.07 16.28 -10.90
CA ALA A 160 -22.10 16.08 -9.89
C ALA A 160 -22.88 17.38 -9.66
N ALA A 161 -22.18 18.51 -9.52
CA ALA A 161 -22.79 19.82 -9.34
C ALA A 161 -23.67 20.24 -10.54
N ALA A 162 -23.24 19.95 -11.77
CA ALA A 162 -24.02 20.23 -12.97
C ALA A 162 -25.29 19.37 -13.10
N LEU A 163 -25.27 18.13 -12.60
CA LEU A 163 -26.40 17.19 -12.64
C LEU A 163 -27.45 17.44 -11.55
N LYS A 164 -27.07 18.10 -10.44
CA LYS A 164 -27.96 18.40 -9.31
C LYS A 164 -29.32 19.00 -9.68
N PRO A 165 -29.42 20.10 -10.47
CA PRO A 165 -30.71 20.71 -10.78
C PRO A 165 -31.63 19.77 -11.58
N THR A 166 -31.08 19.02 -12.53
CA THR A 166 -31.85 18.05 -13.34
C THR A 166 -32.34 16.89 -12.48
N VAL A 167 -31.47 16.33 -11.64
CA VAL A 167 -31.81 15.18 -10.80
C VAL A 167 -32.78 15.59 -9.69
N ASN A 168 -32.61 16.74 -9.04
CA ASN A 168 -33.58 17.21 -8.05
C ASN A 168 -34.97 17.42 -8.65
N THR A 169 -35.06 17.90 -9.89
CA THR A 169 -36.35 18.13 -10.54
C THR A 169 -37.13 16.83 -10.77
N PHE A 170 -36.45 15.73 -11.07
CA PHE A 170 -37.09 14.44 -11.32
C PHE A 170 -37.20 13.54 -10.09
N LEU A 171 -36.15 13.47 -9.25
CA LEU A 171 -36.10 12.54 -8.11
C LEU A 171 -36.77 13.10 -6.85
N ALA A 172 -36.73 14.41 -6.60
CA ALA A 172 -37.34 15.00 -5.40
C ALA A 172 -38.85 14.74 -5.29
N PRO A 173 -39.68 14.90 -6.35
CA PRO A 173 -41.11 14.61 -6.22
C PRO A 173 -41.39 13.11 -6.01
N VAL A 174 -40.58 12.22 -6.57
CA VAL A 174 -40.70 10.76 -6.37
C VAL A 174 -40.35 10.39 -4.93
N LEU A 175 -39.25 10.94 -4.40
CA LEU A 175 -38.79 10.64 -3.05
C LEU A 175 -39.75 11.21 -1.99
N SER A 176 -40.32 12.40 -2.22
CA SER A 176 -41.32 13.02 -1.34
C SER A 176 -42.65 12.27 -1.29
N TYR A 177 -42.95 11.42 -2.28
CA TYR A 177 -44.13 10.55 -2.25
C TYR A 177 -43.93 9.30 -1.37
N VAL A 178 -42.68 8.85 -1.24
CA VAL A 178 -42.32 7.64 -0.49
C VAL A 178 -41.94 7.95 0.97
N ILE A 179 -41.41 9.14 1.22
CA ILE A 179 -40.91 9.57 2.54
C ILE A 179 -41.99 10.31 3.33
N ASP A 180 -42.05 10.06 4.64
CA ASP A 180 -42.93 10.75 5.59
C ASP A 180 -42.73 12.29 5.53
N PRO A 181 -43.79 13.11 5.60
CA PRO A 181 -43.71 14.57 5.54
C PRO A 181 -42.68 15.19 6.50
N SER A 182 -42.44 14.57 7.65
CA SER A 182 -41.45 15.03 8.63
C SER A 182 -40.00 14.95 8.12
N LEU A 183 -39.69 14.06 7.17
CA LEU A 183 -38.34 13.84 6.62
C LEU A 183 -38.07 14.56 5.29
N HIS A 184 -39.04 15.28 4.72
CA HIS A 184 -38.88 15.95 3.42
C HIS A 184 -37.70 16.93 3.36
N HIS A 185 -37.32 17.54 4.49
CA HIS A 185 -36.15 18.42 4.57
C HIS A 185 -34.81 17.71 4.29
N TRP A 186 -34.72 16.39 4.50
CA TRP A 186 -33.53 15.60 4.18
C TRP A 186 -33.46 15.15 2.71
N VAL A 187 -34.53 15.31 1.92
CA VAL A 187 -34.58 14.82 0.53
C VAL A 187 -33.46 15.44 -0.32
N SER A 188 -33.26 16.75 -0.21
CA SER A 188 -32.16 17.43 -0.91
C SER A 188 -30.79 16.92 -0.44
N THR A 189 -30.62 16.68 0.86
CA THR A 189 -29.37 16.14 1.43
C THR A 189 -29.10 14.72 0.93
N ILE A 190 -30.11 13.86 0.88
CA ILE A 190 -30.02 12.47 0.38
C ILE A 190 -29.64 12.47 -1.10
N ILE A 191 -30.31 13.29 -1.91
CA ILE A 191 -30.01 13.39 -3.35
C ILE A 191 -28.58 13.92 -3.57
N ASN A 192 -28.18 14.96 -2.84
CA ASN A 192 -26.84 15.54 -2.95
C ASN A 192 -25.74 14.57 -2.52
N THR A 193 -25.92 13.88 -1.40
CA THR A 193 -24.95 12.89 -0.91
C THR A 193 -24.86 11.71 -1.87
N ALA A 194 -26.00 11.18 -2.36
CA ALA A 194 -26.01 10.11 -3.35
C ALA A 194 -25.31 10.50 -4.66
N LEU A 195 -25.59 11.69 -5.20
CA LEU A 195 -24.94 12.18 -6.43
C LEU A 195 -23.43 12.37 -6.28
N ASN A 196 -23.00 12.96 -5.15
CA ASN A 196 -21.58 13.14 -4.89
C ASN A 196 -20.86 11.79 -4.71
N LEU A 197 -21.48 10.83 -4.02
CA LEU A 197 -20.93 9.47 -3.85
C LEU A 197 -20.84 8.73 -5.19
N LEU A 198 -21.87 8.84 -6.04
CA LEU A 198 -21.85 8.25 -7.39
C LEU A 198 -20.76 8.86 -8.26
N ALA A 199 -20.66 10.19 -8.29
CA ALA A 199 -19.62 10.88 -9.04
C ALA A 199 -18.21 10.52 -8.54
N MET A 200 -18.01 10.47 -7.22
CA MET A 200 -16.74 10.06 -6.62
C MET A 200 -16.40 8.61 -6.96
N SER A 201 -17.38 7.70 -6.88
CA SER A 201 -17.19 6.29 -7.22
C SER A 201 -16.78 6.08 -8.68
N PHE A 202 -17.38 6.86 -9.59
CA PHE A 202 -17.04 6.85 -11.01
C PHE A 202 -15.63 7.40 -11.26
N ALA A 203 -15.26 8.48 -10.57
CA ALA A 203 -13.92 9.07 -10.65
C ALA A 203 -12.84 8.09 -10.19
N TRP A 204 -13.04 7.44 -9.04
CA TRP A 204 -12.13 6.41 -8.54
C TRP A 204 -11.99 5.24 -9.52
N TYR A 205 -13.09 4.83 -10.15
CA TYR A 205 -13.06 3.79 -11.16
C TYR A 205 -12.24 4.20 -12.39
N LEU A 206 -12.44 5.42 -12.90
CA LEU A 206 -11.63 5.94 -14.02
C LEU A 206 -10.14 6.05 -13.66
N MET A 207 -9.80 6.52 -12.46
CA MET A 207 -8.41 6.57 -11.99
C MET A 207 -7.78 5.16 -11.91
N ALA A 208 -8.53 4.17 -11.42
CA ALA A 208 -8.10 2.78 -11.39
C ALA A 208 -7.84 2.22 -12.80
N VAL A 209 -8.68 2.56 -13.79
CA VAL A 209 -8.48 2.17 -15.19
C VAL A 209 -7.21 2.81 -15.77
N VAL A 210 -6.99 4.11 -15.57
CA VAL A 210 -5.79 4.81 -16.08
C VAL A 210 -4.53 4.22 -15.48
N ALA A 211 -4.53 4.00 -14.16
CA ALA A 211 -3.42 3.40 -13.46
C ALA A 211 -3.16 1.96 -13.91
N ALA A 212 -4.19 1.15 -14.14
CA ALA A 212 -4.06 -0.20 -14.69
C ALA A 212 -3.43 -0.20 -16.08
N VAL A 213 -3.81 0.75 -16.95
CA VAL A 213 -3.19 0.88 -18.27
C VAL A 213 -1.71 1.24 -18.15
N TYR A 214 -1.38 2.25 -17.36
CA TYR A 214 0.00 2.69 -17.18
C TYR A 214 0.89 1.60 -16.53
N SER A 215 0.46 1.08 -15.39
CA SER A 215 1.17 0.02 -14.66
C SER A 215 1.21 -1.29 -15.46
N GLY A 216 0.17 -1.60 -16.22
CA GLY A 216 0.12 -2.78 -17.08
C GLY A 216 1.09 -2.73 -18.24
N LEU A 217 1.19 -1.59 -18.92
CA LEU A 217 2.19 -1.38 -19.98
C LEU A 217 3.62 -1.40 -19.42
N LYS A 218 3.84 -0.74 -18.28
CA LYS A 218 5.14 -0.75 -17.59
C LYS A 218 5.54 -2.16 -17.15
N GLY A 219 4.62 -2.89 -16.54
CA GLY A 219 4.82 -4.27 -16.09
C GLY A 219 5.08 -5.24 -17.24
N GLY A 220 4.35 -5.08 -18.36
CA GLY A 220 4.52 -5.92 -19.55
C GLY A 220 5.89 -5.74 -20.18
N ARG A 221 6.37 -4.50 -20.25
CA ARG A 221 7.72 -4.18 -20.73
C ARG A 221 8.80 -4.73 -19.80
N MET A 222 8.66 -4.55 -18.48
CA MET A 222 9.59 -5.13 -17.50
C MET A 222 9.67 -6.65 -17.60
N PHE A 223 8.52 -7.31 -17.83
CA PHE A 223 8.47 -8.76 -18.03
C PHE A 223 9.18 -9.18 -19.33
N ALA A 224 8.88 -8.53 -20.45
CA ALA A 224 9.50 -8.86 -21.73
C ALA A 224 11.01 -8.64 -21.69
N ASP A 225 11.49 -7.47 -21.26
CA ASP A 225 12.91 -7.14 -21.15
C ASP A 225 13.68 -8.18 -20.31
N ALA A 226 13.07 -8.61 -19.19
CA ALA A 226 13.67 -9.58 -18.31
C ALA A 226 13.63 -11.01 -18.86
N LEU A 227 12.55 -11.39 -19.57
CA LEU A 227 12.42 -12.68 -20.25
C LEU A 227 13.48 -12.83 -21.35
N PHE A 228 13.62 -11.84 -22.22
CA PHE A 228 14.62 -11.86 -23.29
C PHE A 228 16.05 -11.79 -22.74
N GLY A 229 16.27 -11.02 -21.67
CA GLY A 229 17.54 -11.03 -20.94
C GLY A 229 17.90 -12.42 -20.41
N LEU A 230 16.92 -13.15 -19.85
CA LEU A 230 17.11 -14.49 -19.34
C LEU A 230 17.37 -15.51 -20.47
N LEU A 231 16.62 -15.42 -21.58
CA LEU A 231 16.82 -16.27 -22.76
C LEU A 231 18.22 -16.09 -23.39
N ALA A 232 18.73 -14.85 -23.39
CA ALA A 232 20.08 -14.54 -23.84
C ALA A 232 21.14 -15.11 -22.88
N GLU A 233 20.95 -14.96 -21.57
CA GLU A 233 21.88 -15.48 -20.53
C GLU A 233 22.02 -17.01 -20.57
N TYR A 234 20.93 -17.74 -20.82
CA TYR A 234 20.98 -19.20 -20.96
C TYR A 234 21.48 -19.69 -22.33
N GLY A 235 21.81 -18.78 -23.26
CA GLY A 235 22.26 -19.14 -24.61
C GLY A 235 21.19 -19.82 -25.47
N LEU A 236 19.92 -19.81 -25.05
CA LEU A 236 18.83 -20.46 -25.79
C LEU A 236 18.66 -19.86 -27.19
N VAL A 237 18.94 -18.56 -27.35
CA VAL A 237 18.88 -17.85 -28.64
C VAL A 237 19.89 -18.44 -29.65
N ALA A 238 21.06 -18.91 -29.19
CA ALA A 238 22.08 -19.52 -30.03
C ALA A 238 21.74 -20.97 -30.41
N CYS A 239 20.98 -21.68 -29.57
CA CYS A 239 20.57 -23.07 -29.78
C CYS A 239 19.41 -23.26 -30.76
N ILE A 240 18.73 -22.17 -31.19
CA ILE A 240 17.62 -22.26 -32.15
C ILE A 240 18.18 -22.54 -33.56
N PRO A 241 17.79 -23.66 -34.21
CA PRO A 241 18.37 -24.11 -35.48
C PRO A 241 17.84 -23.36 -36.72
N SER A 242 16.78 -22.57 -36.59
CA SER A 242 16.17 -21.83 -37.70
C SER A 242 16.49 -20.33 -37.62
N GLU A 243 17.19 -19.82 -38.63
CA GLU A 243 17.57 -18.40 -38.75
C GLU A 243 16.36 -17.45 -38.72
N THR A 244 15.20 -17.89 -39.21
CA THR A 244 13.94 -17.13 -39.19
C THR A 244 13.40 -16.89 -37.78
N ILE A 245 13.53 -17.88 -36.89
CA ILE A 245 13.10 -17.73 -35.48
C ILE A 245 14.14 -16.94 -34.70
N ARG A 246 15.43 -17.08 -35.06
CA ARG A 246 16.52 -16.29 -34.47
C ARG A 246 16.38 -14.80 -34.80
N SER A 247 16.07 -14.45 -36.05
CA SER A 247 15.80 -13.05 -36.43
C SER A 247 14.53 -12.48 -35.80
N LEU A 248 13.60 -13.34 -35.35
CA LEU A 248 12.42 -12.94 -34.59
C LEU A 248 12.68 -12.83 -33.08
N LEU A 249 13.88 -13.15 -32.61
CA LEU A 249 14.22 -13.13 -31.18
C LEU A 249 15.40 -12.19 -30.88
N GLU A 250 15.99 -11.60 -31.92
CA GLU A 250 17.10 -10.65 -31.82
C GLU A 250 16.62 -9.30 -31.26
N PRO A 251 17.17 -8.84 -30.11
CA PRO A 251 16.67 -7.66 -29.38
C PRO A 251 16.69 -6.33 -30.12
N SER A 252 17.43 -6.22 -31.23
CA SER A 252 17.65 -4.96 -31.95
C SER A 252 16.84 -4.82 -33.25
N THR A 253 16.23 -5.91 -33.73
CA THR A 253 15.51 -5.95 -35.02
C THR A 253 14.09 -6.52 -34.90
N SER A 254 13.76 -7.20 -33.81
CA SER A 254 12.47 -7.89 -33.67
C SER A 254 11.51 -7.23 -32.70
N TYR A 255 10.26 -7.06 -33.15
CA TYR A 255 9.11 -6.61 -32.35
C TYR A 255 8.57 -7.67 -31.35
N ALA A 256 9.28 -8.78 -31.14
CA ALA A 256 8.77 -9.89 -30.35
C ALA A 256 8.65 -9.58 -28.85
N ASP A 257 9.57 -8.77 -28.32
CA ASP A 257 9.50 -8.24 -26.96
C ASP A 257 8.30 -7.31 -26.78
N GLU A 258 8.06 -6.42 -27.75
CA GLU A 258 6.89 -5.54 -27.78
C GLU A 258 5.58 -6.33 -27.85
N VAL A 259 5.50 -7.34 -28.72
CA VAL A 259 4.30 -8.18 -28.86
C VAL A 259 4.00 -8.91 -27.56
N ILE A 260 5.01 -9.48 -26.89
CA ILE A 260 4.84 -10.15 -25.60
C ILE A 260 4.43 -9.15 -24.51
N ALA A 261 5.09 -7.98 -24.46
CA ALA A 261 4.78 -6.94 -23.49
C ALA A 261 3.34 -6.44 -23.62
N TYR A 262 2.90 -6.08 -24.83
CA TYR A 262 1.54 -5.59 -25.07
C TYR A 262 0.48 -6.68 -24.89
N SER A 263 0.77 -7.93 -25.26
CA SER A 263 -0.16 -9.04 -25.06
C SER A 263 -0.39 -9.31 -23.58
N LEU A 264 0.70 -9.35 -22.79
CA LEU A 264 0.62 -9.54 -21.34
C LEU A 264 -0.08 -8.35 -20.66
N ALA A 265 0.26 -7.12 -21.07
CA ALA A 265 -0.38 -5.92 -20.56
C ALA A 265 -1.88 -5.91 -20.86
N ALA A 266 -2.29 -6.21 -22.11
CA ALA A 266 -3.70 -6.26 -22.51
C ALA A 266 -4.48 -7.31 -21.71
N PHE A 267 -3.89 -8.50 -21.52
CA PHE A 267 -4.52 -9.54 -20.72
C PHE A 267 -4.64 -9.14 -19.24
N GLY A 268 -3.59 -8.57 -18.66
CA GLY A 268 -3.60 -8.07 -17.28
C GLY A 268 -4.63 -6.96 -17.06
N ILE A 269 -4.65 -5.94 -17.92
CA ILE A 269 -5.62 -4.84 -17.89
C ILE A 269 -7.05 -5.37 -18.03
N TYR A 270 -7.28 -6.31 -18.95
CA TYR A 270 -8.58 -6.96 -19.11
C TYR A 270 -9.00 -7.63 -17.79
N THR A 271 -8.14 -8.44 -17.19
CA THR A 271 -8.49 -9.10 -15.92
C THR A 271 -8.76 -8.13 -14.77
N GLN A 272 -8.04 -7.00 -14.70
CA GLN A 272 -8.27 -5.96 -13.69
C GLN A 272 -9.64 -5.29 -13.84
N ILE A 273 -10.02 -4.92 -15.07
CA ILE A 273 -11.31 -4.26 -15.35
C ILE A 273 -12.47 -5.22 -15.06
N PHE A 274 -12.37 -6.48 -15.51
CA PHE A 274 -13.44 -7.45 -15.33
C PHE A 274 -13.59 -7.96 -13.90
N SER A 275 -12.53 -7.95 -13.10
CA SER A 275 -12.59 -8.23 -11.67
C SER A 275 -13.08 -7.04 -10.84
N GLY A 276 -13.25 -5.86 -11.45
CA GLY A 276 -13.62 -4.65 -10.73
C GLY A 276 -12.51 -4.13 -9.80
N PHE A 277 -11.24 -4.42 -10.13
CA PHE A 277 -10.06 -4.13 -9.33
C PHE A 277 -10.02 -4.83 -7.96
N ASP A 278 -10.84 -5.86 -7.77
CA ASP A 278 -10.86 -6.66 -6.55
C ASP A 278 -9.72 -7.70 -6.54
N ILE A 279 -9.22 -8.02 -5.36
CA ILE A 279 -8.10 -8.92 -5.19
C ILE A 279 -8.64 -10.29 -4.79
N PHE A 280 -8.29 -11.32 -5.57
CA PHE A 280 -8.71 -12.67 -5.23
C PHE A 280 -8.00 -13.21 -3.98
N PHE A 281 -8.74 -13.97 -3.17
CA PHE A 281 -8.16 -14.73 -2.07
C PHE A 281 -7.19 -15.81 -2.63
N PRO A 282 -5.94 -15.92 -2.14
CA PRO A 282 -5.42 -15.43 -0.86
C PRO A 282 -4.57 -14.15 -0.92
N LEU A 283 -4.39 -13.53 -2.11
CA LEU A 283 -3.54 -12.34 -2.26
C LEU A 283 -4.02 -11.16 -1.43
N ASP A 284 -5.34 -11.06 -1.19
CA ASP A 284 -5.93 -10.03 -0.33
C ASP A 284 -5.34 -10.05 1.10
N ILE A 285 -5.13 -11.24 1.67
CA ILE A 285 -4.50 -11.37 3.01
C ILE A 285 -3.03 -10.99 2.96
N VAL A 286 -2.32 -11.36 1.90
CA VAL A 286 -0.88 -11.06 1.76
C VAL A 286 -0.66 -9.56 1.60
N LEU A 287 -1.51 -8.90 0.82
CA LEU A 287 -1.40 -7.48 0.49
C LEU A 287 -2.25 -6.58 1.39
N LEU A 288 -2.91 -7.12 2.41
CA LEU A 288 -3.72 -6.36 3.38
C LEU A 288 -3.02 -5.10 3.93
N PRO A 289 -1.71 -5.10 4.28
CA PRO A 289 -1.05 -3.90 4.77
C PRO A 289 -0.98 -2.82 3.68
N LEU A 290 -0.74 -3.21 2.43
CA LEU A 290 -0.74 -2.33 1.28
C LEU A 290 -2.17 -1.82 0.98
N THR A 291 -3.18 -2.69 1.09
CA THR A 291 -4.60 -2.33 0.94
C THR A 291 -5.03 -1.32 2.01
N ALA A 292 -4.55 -1.46 3.25
CA ALA A 292 -4.81 -0.50 4.31
C ALA A 292 -4.16 0.87 4.04
N ILE A 293 -2.93 0.89 3.53
CA ILE A 293 -2.24 2.13 3.12
C ILE A 293 -2.99 2.80 1.96
N GLU A 294 -3.34 2.03 0.93
CA GLU A 294 -4.11 2.51 -0.23
C GLU A 294 -5.43 3.14 0.21
N TRP A 295 -6.17 2.45 1.09
CA TRP A 295 -7.42 2.97 1.64
C TRP A 295 -7.22 4.27 2.42
N PHE A 296 -6.19 4.33 3.26
CA PHE A 296 -5.85 5.53 4.02
C PHE A 296 -5.48 6.71 3.10
N LEU A 297 -4.65 6.47 2.08
CA LEU A 297 -4.25 7.53 1.15
C LEU A 297 -5.43 8.03 0.31
N ARG A 298 -6.29 7.12 -0.18
CA ARG A 298 -7.54 7.49 -0.88
C ARG A 298 -8.45 8.34 0.00
N TYR A 299 -8.56 7.99 1.28
CA TYR A 299 -9.31 8.79 2.24
C TYR A 299 -8.71 10.21 2.35
N GLN A 300 -7.39 10.34 2.51
CA GLN A 300 -6.73 11.64 2.58
C GLN A 300 -6.90 12.49 1.32
N LEU A 301 -6.78 11.91 0.12
CA LEU A 301 -7.01 12.65 -1.14
C LEU A 301 -8.45 13.18 -1.26
N THR A 302 -9.41 12.37 -0.80
CA THR A 302 -10.84 12.71 -0.91
C THR A 302 -11.25 13.82 0.05
N PHE A 303 -10.73 13.81 1.27
CA PHE A 303 -11.13 14.77 2.31
C PHE A 303 -10.15 15.92 2.48
N GLY A 304 -8.88 15.77 2.11
CA GLY A 304 -7.83 16.79 2.23
C GLY A 304 -7.95 17.95 1.23
N SER A 305 -8.52 17.70 0.05
CA SER A 305 -8.73 18.74 -0.99
C SER A 305 -9.76 19.82 -0.60
N THR A 306 -10.54 19.60 0.46
CA THR A 306 -11.57 20.57 0.91
C THR A 306 -11.03 21.67 1.84
N THR A 307 -9.82 21.52 2.38
CA THR A 307 -9.26 22.45 3.38
C THR A 307 -8.48 23.63 2.80
N THR A 308 -8.17 23.64 1.50
CA THR A 308 -7.30 24.65 0.87
C THR A 308 -8.05 25.82 0.23
N THR A 309 -9.39 25.83 0.27
CA THR A 309 -10.24 26.90 -0.29
C THR A 309 -10.94 27.75 0.78
N GLY A 310 -10.37 27.84 1.99
CA GLY A 310 -10.88 28.70 3.08
C GLY A 310 -10.02 29.94 3.30
#